data_AF-A0A2E1W0G4-F1
#
_entry.id   AF-A0A2E1W0G4-F1
#
_cell.length_a   1.000
_cell.length_b   1.000
_cell.length_c   1.000
_cell.angle_alpha   90.00
_cell.angle_beta   90.00
_cell.angle_gamma   90.00
#
_symmetry.space_group_name_H-M   'P 1'
#
loop_
_entity.id
_entity.type
_entity.pdbx_description
1 polymer ?
#
loop_
_entity_poly.entity_id
_entity_poly.type
_entity_poly.pdbx_seq_one_letter_code
_entity_poly.pdbx_strand_id
1 'polypeptide(L)'
;MNKQHVRAWALFDFANSVYPAVITTAVFPVFYVTFVVGEEGGVGELWWGRAVSLSALVVAISSPLLGAIADRGGVRKRFMLFYTAVCLVGVAMMSTLGEGMVVQGFVLFLLANIGFESALVFYNAYLPDIAPPEKQGWVSGLGFGVGYLGSAIGLLMVLPLVGDRIELVWPLVSIFFLVFA
;
A
#
# COMPACT_ATOMS: atom_id res chain seq x y z
N MET A 1 8.05 -16.60 -21.43
CA MET A 1 7.37 -15.39 -20.92
C MET A 1 5.90 -15.46 -21.33
N ASN A 2 5.01 -15.73 -20.36
CA ASN A 2 3.58 -15.77 -20.61
C ASN A 2 3.02 -14.34 -20.54
N LYS A 3 2.47 -13.84 -21.66
CA LYS A 3 1.93 -12.46 -21.74
C LYS A 3 0.79 -12.21 -20.76
N GLN A 4 -0.01 -13.23 -20.42
CA GLN A 4 -1.10 -13.10 -19.47
C GLN A 4 -0.58 -12.87 -18.05
N HIS A 5 0.45 -13.61 -17.62
CA HIS A 5 1.06 -13.42 -16.31
C HIS A 5 1.75 -12.06 -16.17
N VAL A 6 2.43 -11.60 -17.21
CA VAL A 6 3.04 -10.25 -17.23
C VAL A 6 1.98 -9.16 -17.11
N ARG A 7 0.85 -9.30 -17.81
CA ARG A 7 -0.26 -8.33 -17.72
C ARG A 7 -0.92 -8.34 -16.34
N ALA A 8 -1.14 -9.51 -15.75
CA ALA A 8 -1.69 -9.61 -14.40
C ALA A 8 -0.74 -9.01 -13.36
N TRP A 9 0.58 -9.27 -13.49
CA TRP A 9 1.60 -8.70 -12.63
C TRP A 9 1.63 -7.17 -12.74
N ALA A 10 1.66 -6.62 -13.96
CA ALA A 10 1.62 -5.17 -14.17
C ALA A 10 0.30 -4.52 -13.69
N LEU A 11 -0.83 -5.23 -13.77
CA LEU A 11 -2.11 -4.76 -13.24
C LEU A 11 -2.14 -4.74 -11.71
N PHE A 12 -1.49 -5.71 -11.07
CA PHE A 12 -1.30 -5.66 -9.62
C PHE A 12 -0.44 -4.46 -9.22
N ASP A 13 0.64 -4.16 -9.97
CA ASP A 13 1.45 -2.95 -9.77
C ASP A 13 0.59 -1.67 -9.87
N PHE A 14 -0.23 -1.59 -10.93
CA PHE A 14 -1.19 -0.50 -11.15
C PHE A 14 -2.09 -0.27 -9.93
N ALA A 15 -2.69 -1.34 -9.41
CA ALA A 15 -3.62 -1.30 -8.30
C ALA A 15 -2.93 -0.85 -7.00
N ASN A 16 -1.80 -1.49 -6.72
CA ASN A 16 -1.04 -1.32 -5.49
C ASN A 16 -0.40 0.07 -5.40
N SER A 17 0.08 0.65 -6.51
CA SER A 17 0.75 1.96 -6.53
C SER A 17 -0.14 3.14 -6.07
N VAL A 18 -1.47 2.98 -6.04
CA VAL A 18 -2.36 3.99 -5.43
C VAL A 18 -2.11 4.13 -3.93
N TYR A 19 -1.80 3.04 -3.23
CA TYR A 19 -1.54 3.07 -1.79
C TYR A 19 -0.41 4.03 -1.41
N PRO A 20 0.83 3.91 -1.93
CA PRO A 20 1.90 4.81 -1.52
C PRO A 20 1.61 6.26 -1.93
N ALA A 21 0.94 6.47 -3.07
CA ALA A 21 0.57 7.81 -3.52
C ALA A 21 -0.44 8.51 -2.59
N VAL A 22 -1.49 7.80 -2.17
CA VAL A 22 -2.58 8.42 -1.37
C VAL A 22 -2.30 8.30 0.13
N ILE A 23 -1.86 7.13 0.59
CA ILE A 23 -1.75 6.80 2.02
C ILE A 23 -0.37 7.13 2.59
N THR A 24 0.70 6.92 1.84
CA THR A 24 2.06 7.16 2.38
C THR A 24 2.54 8.59 2.13
N THR A 25 2.15 9.23 1.02
CA THR A 25 2.74 10.51 0.60
C THR A 25 1.80 11.70 0.59
N ALA A 26 0.64 11.63 -0.07
CA ALA A 26 -0.11 12.85 -0.41
C ALA A 26 -1.27 13.20 0.53
N VAL A 27 -2.13 12.23 0.90
CA VAL A 27 -3.44 12.54 1.50
C VAL A 27 -3.50 12.15 2.97
N PHE A 28 -3.30 10.86 3.28
CA PHE A 28 -3.41 10.39 4.66
C PHE A 28 -2.41 11.04 5.65
N PRO A 29 -1.14 11.32 5.29
CA PRO A 29 -0.22 11.98 6.21
C PRO A 29 -0.74 13.37 6.62
N VAL A 30 -1.23 14.14 5.65
CA VAL A 30 -1.80 15.47 5.88
C VAL A 30 -3.05 15.34 6.74
N PHE A 31 -4.01 14.49 6.36
CA PHE A 31 -5.22 14.23 7.15
C PHE A 31 -4.92 13.83 8.59
N TYR A 32 -3.96 12.92 8.79
CA TYR A 32 -3.62 12.44 10.11
C TYR A 32 -2.98 13.53 10.98
N VAL A 33 -2.04 14.30 10.42
CA VAL A 33 -1.36 15.39 11.13
C VAL A 33 -2.33 16.52 11.44
N THR A 34 -3.11 16.99 10.46
CA THR A 34 -3.89 18.23 10.60
C THR A 34 -5.26 18.02 11.23
N PHE A 35 -5.95 16.93 10.90
CA PHE A 35 -7.31 16.67 11.38
C PHE A 35 -7.37 15.68 12.54
N VAL A 36 -6.65 14.55 12.46
CA VAL A 36 -6.73 13.52 13.52
C VAL A 36 -5.95 13.93 14.77
N VAL A 37 -4.72 14.43 14.62
CA VAL A 37 -3.87 14.84 15.75
C VAL A 37 -4.04 16.32 16.08
N GLY A 38 -4.06 17.17 15.05
CA GLY A 38 -4.02 18.63 15.18
C GLY A 38 -2.60 19.19 15.04
N GLU A 39 -2.51 20.42 14.54
CA GLU A 39 -1.25 21.08 14.15
C GLU A 39 -0.48 21.71 15.33
N GLU A 40 -1.00 21.61 16.56
CA GLU A 40 -0.38 22.27 17.70
C GLU A 40 0.95 21.61 18.11
N GLY A 41 2.02 22.41 18.15
CA GLY A 41 3.30 22.03 18.75
C GLY A 41 4.09 20.94 18.02
N GLY A 42 3.77 20.63 16.77
CA GLY A 42 4.49 19.62 15.96
C GLY A 42 4.22 18.17 16.38
N VAL A 43 3.17 17.94 17.18
CA VAL A 43 2.84 16.63 17.74
C VAL A 43 2.34 15.67 16.65
N GLY A 44 1.62 16.18 15.65
CA GLY A 44 1.14 15.39 14.51
C GLY A 44 2.28 14.76 13.72
N GLU A 45 3.30 15.54 13.36
CA GLU A 45 4.48 15.09 12.62
C GLU A 45 5.28 14.06 13.42
N LEU A 46 5.37 14.25 14.73
CA LEU A 46 6.02 13.28 15.62
C LEU A 46 5.29 11.93 15.62
N TRP A 47 3.95 11.94 15.72
CA TRP A 47 3.16 10.72 15.65
C TRP A 47 3.25 10.04 14.28
N TRP A 48 3.19 10.83 13.20
CA TRP A 48 3.35 10.33 11.84
C TRP A 48 4.73 9.68 11.64
N GLY A 49 5.80 10.37 12.04
CA GLY A 49 7.17 9.85 11.95
C GLY A 49 7.37 8.56 12.74
N ARG A 50 6.74 8.44 13.92
CA ARG A 50 6.72 7.18 14.70
C ARG A 50 5.98 6.06 13.98
N ALA A 51 4.84 6.37 13.35
CA ALA A 51 4.02 5.38 12.65
C ALA A 51 4.81 4.77 11.47
N VAL A 52 5.41 5.62 10.65
CA VAL A 52 6.26 5.22 9.52
C VAL A 52 7.51 4.47 9.98
N SER A 53 8.17 4.95 11.03
CA SER A 53 9.41 4.32 11.53
C SER A 53 9.13 2.94 12.12
N LEU A 54 8.03 2.79 12.87
CA LEU A 54 7.66 1.51 13.45
C LEU A 54 7.18 0.52 12.38
N SER A 55 6.38 0.96 11.39
CA SER A 55 5.95 0.10 10.30
C SER A 55 7.16 -0.42 9.52
N ALA A 56 8.09 0.48 9.16
CA ALA A 56 9.32 0.14 8.46
C ALA A 56 10.20 -0.82 9.24
N LEU A 57 10.34 -0.65 10.56
CA LEU A 57 11.09 -1.57 11.42
C LEU A 57 10.46 -2.97 11.44
N VAL A 58 9.13 -3.06 11.58
CA VAL A 58 8.42 -4.35 11.58
C VAL A 58 8.58 -5.05 10.23
N VAL A 59 8.45 -4.30 9.13
CA VAL A 59 8.67 -4.82 7.76
C VAL A 59 10.12 -5.27 7.60
N ALA A 60 11.10 -4.47 8.00
CA ALA A 60 12.52 -4.82 7.86
C ALA A 60 12.88 -6.12 8.59
N ILE A 61 12.31 -6.34 9.78
CA ILE A 61 12.53 -7.57 10.55
C ILE A 61 11.78 -8.76 9.95
N SER A 62 10.55 -8.57 9.46
CA SER A 62 9.71 -9.65 8.95
C SER A 62 10.04 -10.05 7.51
N SER A 63 10.52 -9.14 6.67
CA SER A 63 10.80 -9.37 5.25
C SER A 63 11.77 -10.54 4.97
N PRO A 64 12.88 -10.74 5.70
CA PRO A 64 13.75 -11.91 5.49
C PRO A 64 13.03 -13.24 5.77
N LEU A 65 12.17 -13.28 6.79
CA LEU A 65 11.39 -14.46 7.12
C LEU A 65 10.33 -14.73 6.05
N LEU A 66 9.60 -13.69 5.63
CA LEU A 66 8.59 -13.78 4.57
C LEU A 66 9.22 -14.16 3.23
N GLY A 67 10.39 -13.62 2.91
CA GLY A 67 11.18 -13.98 1.73
C GLY A 67 11.59 -15.45 1.75
N ALA A 68 12.11 -15.95 2.87
CA ALA A 68 12.45 -17.37 3.01
C ALA A 68 11.21 -18.29 2.87
N ILE A 69 10.04 -17.85 3.35
CA ILE A 69 8.75 -18.55 3.15
C ILE A 69 8.35 -18.51 1.67
N ALA A 70 8.50 -17.36 1.01
CA ALA A 70 8.23 -17.21 -0.40
C ALA A 70 9.12 -18.15 -1.21
N ASP A 71 10.40 -18.26 -0.90
CA ASP A 71 11.33 -19.15 -1.59
C ASP A 71 11.00 -20.64 -1.40
N ARG A 72 10.41 -21.02 -0.25
CA ARG A 72 10.25 -22.43 0.16
C ARG A 72 8.86 -23.06 -0.06
N GLY A 73 7.91 -22.45 -0.75
CA GLY A 73 6.66 -23.17 -1.03
C GLY A 73 5.59 -22.46 -1.85
N GLY A 74 4.68 -23.27 -2.40
CA GLY A 74 3.50 -22.88 -3.19
C GLY A 74 2.41 -22.10 -2.43
N VAL A 75 2.76 -21.46 -1.32
CA VAL A 75 1.86 -20.65 -0.48
C VAL A 75 1.96 -19.14 -0.73
N ARG A 76 2.90 -18.70 -1.60
CA ARG A 76 3.11 -17.28 -1.98
C ARG A 76 1.80 -16.53 -2.23
N LYS A 77 0.93 -17.08 -3.08
CA LYS A 77 -0.36 -16.48 -3.43
C LYS A 77 -1.27 -16.30 -2.22
N ARG A 78 -1.31 -17.27 -1.30
CA ARG A 78 -2.17 -17.20 -0.11
C ARG A 78 -1.70 -16.12 0.85
N PHE A 79 -0.39 -15.99 1.06
CA PHE A 79 0.17 -14.93 1.90
C PHE A 79 0.02 -13.55 1.25
N MET A 80 0.27 -13.44 -0.05
CA MET A 80 0.04 -12.21 -0.81
C MET A 80 -1.41 -11.73 -0.62
N LEU A 81 -2.40 -12.61 -0.86
CA LEU A 81 -3.81 -12.29 -0.66
C LEU A 81 -4.15 -11.91 0.79
N PHE A 82 -3.57 -12.61 1.77
CA PHE A 82 -3.77 -12.28 3.19
C PHE A 82 -3.27 -10.87 3.52
N TYR A 83 -2.04 -10.54 3.13
CA TYR A 83 -1.44 -9.24 3.42
C TYR A 83 -2.09 -8.11 2.62
N THR A 84 -2.50 -8.36 1.38
CA THR A 84 -3.35 -7.44 0.62
C THR A 84 -4.67 -7.21 1.36
N ALA A 85 -5.35 -8.24 1.87
CA ALA A 85 -6.58 -8.07 2.63
C ALA A 85 -6.37 -7.25 3.92
N VAL A 86 -5.26 -7.48 4.65
CA VAL A 86 -4.89 -6.66 5.82
C VAL A 86 -4.72 -5.19 5.42
N CYS A 87 -4.04 -4.92 4.30
CA CYS A 87 -3.91 -3.56 3.76
C CYS A 87 -5.27 -2.93 3.46
N LEU A 88 -6.11 -3.62 2.67
CA LEU A 88 -7.41 -3.12 2.24
C LEU A 88 -8.36 -2.84 3.41
N VAL A 89 -8.39 -3.72 4.40
CA VAL A 89 -9.20 -3.55 5.62
C VAL A 89 -8.67 -2.38 6.44
N GLY A 90 -7.35 -2.30 6.63
CA GLY A 90 -6.72 -1.19 7.35
C GLY A 90 -7.04 0.16 6.73
N VAL A 91 -6.92 0.28 5.40
CA VAL A 91 -7.29 1.49 4.66
C VAL A 91 -8.78 1.77 4.75
N ALA A 92 -9.65 0.78 4.55
CA ALA A 92 -11.10 1.00 4.61
C ALA A 92 -11.55 1.50 6.00
N MET A 93 -10.94 0.98 7.06
CA MET A 93 -11.20 1.39 8.44
C MET A 93 -10.69 2.80 8.76
N MET A 94 -9.84 3.42 7.92
CA MET A 94 -9.47 4.83 8.11
C MET A 94 -10.68 5.78 8.00
N SER A 95 -11.77 5.34 7.36
CA SER A 95 -13.05 6.07 7.32
C SER A 95 -13.72 6.25 8.69
N THR A 96 -13.31 5.49 9.70
CA THR A 96 -13.84 5.65 11.06
C THR A 96 -13.06 6.68 11.88
N LEU A 97 -12.01 7.29 11.33
CA LEU A 97 -11.17 8.23 12.05
C LEU A 97 -11.86 9.60 12.17
N GLY A 98 -11.87 10.11 13.40
CA GLY A 98 -12.26 11.47 13.74
C GLY A 98 -11.16 12.21 14.50
N GLU A 99 -11.43 13.47 14.84
CA GLU A 99 -10.55 14.30 15.65
C GLU A 99 -10.18 13.61 16.98
N GLY A 100 -8.90 13.67 17.36
CA GLY A 100 -8.39 13.09 18.60
C GLY A 100 -8.16 11.57 18.57
N MET A 101 -8.54 10.87 17.50
CA MET A 101 -8.35 9.41 17.36
C MET A 101 -6.92 9.01 16.99
N VAL A 102 -5.92 9.65 17.60
CA VAL A 102 -4.48 9.53 17.31
C VAL A 102 -4.02 8.08 17.30
N VAL A 103 -4.24 7.35 18.40
CA VAL A 103 -3.76 5.96 18.54
C VAL A 103 -4.43 5.03 17.53
N GLN A 104 -5.71 5.24 17.22
CA GLN A 104 -6.41 4.43 16.24
C GLN A 104 -5.87 4.68 14.83
N GLY A 105 -5.65 5.94 14.44
CA GLY A 105 -5.06 6.27 13.14
C GLY A 105 -3.64 5.72 12.99
N PHE A 106 -2.84 5.79 14.06
CA PHE A 106 -1.53 5.17 14.15
C PHE A 106 -1.59 3.66 13.88
N VAL A 107 -2.45 2.93 14.59
CA VAL A 107 -2.56 1.46 14.46
C VAL A 107 -3.10 1.05 13.10
N LEU A 108 -4.10 1.75 12.56
CA LEU A 108 -4.65 1.46 11.25
C LEU A 108 -3.62 1.67 10.14
N PHE A 109 -2.87 2.77 10.19
CA PHE A 109 -1.76 2.98 9.25
C PHE A 109 -0.68 1.91 9.39
N LEU A 110 -0.29 1.57 10.63
CA LEU A 110 0.72 0.55 10.90
C LEU A 110 0.33 -0.79 10.26
N LEU A 111 -0.91 -1.24 10.49
CA LEU A 111 -1.45 -2.48 9.90
C LEU A 111 -1.51 -2.39 8.37
N ALA A 112 -2.01 -1.28 7.85
CA ALA A 112 -2.16 -1.09 6.41
C ALA A 112 -0.80 -1.12 5.69
N ASN A 113 0.19 -0.42 6.25
CA ASN A 113 1.53 -0.33 5.66
C ASN A 113 2.29 -1.66 5.78
N ILE A 114 2.20 -2.36 6.92
CA ILE A 114 2.79 -3.70 7.05
C ILE A 114 2.14 -4.65 6.04
N GLY A 115 0.82 -4.62 5.87
CA GLY A 115 0.10 -5.41 4.89
C GLY A 115 0.57 -5.13 3.46
N PHE A 116 0.67 -3.86 3.09
CA PHE A 116 1.15 -3.41 1.79
C PHE A 116 2.57 -3.91 1.50
N GLU A 117 3.53 -3.62 2.38
CA GLU A 117 4.94 -3.98 2.17
C GLU A 117 5.14 -5.50 2.17
N SER A 118 4.44 -6.22 3.05
CA SER A 118 4.51 -7.69 3.09
C SER A 118 3.93 -8.33 1.83
N ALA A 119 2.84 -7.79 1.28
CA ALA A 119 2.29 -8.26 0.01
C ALA A 119 3.28 -8.04 -1.14
N LEU A 120 3.98 -6.90 -1.14
CA LEU A 120 5.03 -6.59 -2.13
C LEU A 120 6.19 -7.58 -2.10
N VAL A 121 6.60 -8.09 -0.94
CA VAL A 121 7.63 -9.15 -0.85
C VAL A 121 7.23 -10.39 -1.66
N PHE A 122 5.99 -10.86 -1.51
CA PHE A 122 5.50 -12.02 -2.26
C PHE A 122 5.26 -11.71 -3.75
N TYR A 123 4.77 -10.52 -4.07
CA TYR A 123 4.57 -10.05 -5.44
C TYR A 123 5.88 -10.00 -6.23
N ASN A 124 6.94 -9.45 -5.63
CA ASN A 124 8.26 -9.37 -6.26
C ASN A 124 8.89 -10.74 -6.46
N ALA A 125 8.61 -11.71 -5.57
CA ALA A 125 9.07 -13.09 -5.71
C ALA A 125 8.49 -13.82 -6.93
N TYR A 126 7.43 -13.30 -7.57
CA TYR A 126 6.87 -13.86 -8.81
C TYR A 126 7.59 -13.38 -10.08
N LEU A 127 8.37 -12.30 -10.03
CA LEU A 127 9.04 -11.75 -11.21
C LEU A 127 9.95 -12.78 -11.93
N PRO A 128 10.75 -13.59 -11.21
CA PRO A 128 11.55 -14.65 -11.84
C PRO A 128 10.73 -15.77 -12.48
N ASP A 129 9.50 -16.02 -12.00
CA ASP A 129 8.62 -17.05 -12.54
C ASP A 129 7.92 -16.61 -13.84
N ILE A 130 7.70 -15.31 -14.02
CA ILE A 130 6.95 -14.76 -15.17
C ILE A 130 7.86 -14.32 -16.33
N ALA A 131 9.11 -13.97 -16.04
CA ALA A 131 10.07 -13.42 -17.00
C ALA A 131 11.46 -14.07 -16.90
N PRO A 132 12.08 -14.43 -18.05
CA PRO A 132 13.46 -14.92 -18.06
C PRO A 132 14.43 -13.81 -17.64
N PRO A 133 15.61 -14.13 -17.08
CA PRO A 133 16.54 -13.16 -16.50
C PRO A 133 16.84 -11.95 -17.39
N GLU A 134 16.98 -12.16 -18.70
CA GLU A 134 17.32 -11.11 -19.68
C GLU A 134 16.18 -10.10 -19.89
N LYS A 135 14.94 -10.45 -19.52
CA LYS A 135 13.74 -9.62 -19.68
C LYS A 135 13.15 -9.13 -18.36
N GLN A 136 13.65 -9.58 -17.21
CA GLN A 136 13.13 -9.16 -15.91
C GLN A 136 13.20 -7.65 -15.71
N GLY A 137 14.30 -7.01 -16.10
CA GLY A 137 14.44 -5.55 -16.03
C GLY A 137 13.41 -4.80 -16.89
N TRP A 138 13.12 -5.30 -18.10
CA TRP A 138 12.11 -4.70 -18.96
C TRP A 138 10.69 -4.90 -18.42
N VAL A 139 10.37 -6.10 -17.91
CA VAL A 139 9.06 -6.39 -17.31
C VAL A 139 8.84 -5.58 -16.04
N SER A 140 9.86 -5.47 -15.19
CA SER A 140 9.84 -4.63 -13.99
C SER A 140 9.64 -3.15 -14.35
N GLY A 141 10.39 -2.64 -15.34
CA GLY A 141 10.23 -1.26 -15.82
C GLY A 141 8.84 -0.99 -16.40
N LEU A 142 8.24 -1.97 -17.10
CA LEU A 142 6.86 -1.87 -17.56
C LEU A 142 5.88 -1.82 -16.39
N GLY A 143 6.03 -2.72 -15.40
CA GLY A 143 5.22 -2.70 -14.19
C GLY A 143 5.29 -1.35 -13.51
N PHE A 144 6.50 -0.87 -13.21
CA PHE A 144 6.73 0.40 -12.54
C PHE A 144 6.14 1.60 -13.30
N GLY A 145 6.25 1.63 -14.63
CA GLY A 145 5.62 2.66 -15.46
C GLY A 145 4.09 2.61 -15.40
N VAL A 146 3.50 1.41 -15.43
CA VAL A 146 2.06 1.22 -15.25
C VAL A 146 1.64 1.57 -13.81
N GLY A 147 2.45 1.25 -12.80
CA GLY A 147 2.26 1.63 -11.40
C GLY A 147 2.15 3.14 -11.23
N TYR A 148 3.03 3.92 -11.85
CA TYR A 148 2.92 5.39 -11.84
C TYR A 148 1.63 5.93 -12.47
N LEU A 149 1.13 5.29 -13.53
CA LEU A 149 -0.19 5.63 -14.07
C LEU A 149 -1.28 5.32 -13.04
N GLY A 150 -1.16 4.21 -12.31
CA GLY A 150 -2.00 3.88 -11.17
C GLY A 150 -1.98 4.98 -10.11
N SER A 151 -0.80 5.39 -9.66
CA SER A 151 -0.62 6.51 -8.71
C SER A 151 -1.28 7.80 -9.19
N ALA A 152 -1.07 8.19 -10.45
CA ALA A 152 -1.64 9.40 -11.02
C ALA A 152 -3.17 9.34 -11.07
N ILE A 153 -3.74 8.22 -11.54
CA ILE A 153 -5.19 8.01 -11.59
C ILE A 153 -5.77 7.97 -10.19
N GLY A 154 -5.11 7.28 -9.26
CA GLY A 154 -5.49 7.21 -7.85
C GLY A 154 -5.58 8.61 -7.22
N LEU A 155 -4.56 9.45 -7.42
CA LEU A 155 -4.57 10.83 -6.95
C LEU A 155 -5.68 11.66 -7.61
N LEU A 156 -5.82 11.61 -8.94
CA LEU A 156 -6.87 12.35 -9.66
C LEU A 156 -8.29 11.96 -9.19
N MET A 157 -8.46 10.71 -8.78
CA MET A 157 -9.72 10.19 -8.27
C MET A 157 -10.04 10.70 -6.85
N VAL A 158 -9.04 10.78 -5.97
CA VAL A 158 -9.26 11.12 -4.55
C VAL A 158 -9.18 12.62 -4.27
N LEU A 159 -8.37 13.37 -5.01
CA LEU A 159 -8.16 14.82 -4.77
C LEU A 159 -9.45 15.65 -4.71
N PRO A 160 -10.46 15.42 -5.59
CA PRO A 160 -11.73 16.14 -5.49
C PRO A 160 -12.53 15.87 -4.20
N LEU A 161 -12.22 14.80 -3.47
CA LEU A 161 -12.92 14.40 -2.26
C LEU A 161 -12.25 14.89 -0.98
N VAL A 162 -10.96 15.25 -1.03
CA VAL A 162 -10.14 15.60 0.15
C VAL A 162 -10.70 16.77 0.97
N GLY A 163 -11.43 17.70 0.35
CA GLY A 163 -12.04 18.84 1.04
C GLY A 163 -13.24 18.44 1.90
N ASP A 164 -14.37 18.18 1.24
CA ASP A 164 -15.65 18.02 1.95
C ASP A 164 -16.05 16.58 2.24
N ARG A 165 -15.38 15.59 1.62
CA ARG A 165 -15.79 14.17 1.62
C ARG A 165 -14.61 13.22 1.80
N ILE A 166 -13.69 13.58 2.67
CA ILE A 166 -12.43 12.86 2.87
C ILE A 166 -12.66 11.42 3.38
N GLU A 167 -13.75 11.18 4.09
CA GLU A 167 -14.19 9.87 4.54
C GLU A 167 -14.45 8.88 3.40
N LEU A 168 -14.78 9.38 2.20
CA LEU A 168 -14.97 8.55 1.00
C LEU A 168 -13.65 8.16 0.32
N VAL A 169 -12.55 8.88 0.59
CA VAL A 169 -11.24 8.60 -0.01
C VAL A 169 -10.77 7.19 0.33
N TRP A 170 -10.90 6.80 1.60
CA TRP A 170 -10.38 5.53 2.10
C TRP A 170 -11.05 4.29 1.51
N PRO A 171 -12.40 4.15 1.58
CA PRO A 171 -13.07 3.01 0.94
C PRO A 171 -12.88 3.04 -0.58
N LEU A 172 -12.77 4.21 -1.20
CA LEU A 172 -12.52 4.32 -2.63
C LEU A 172 -11.14 3.77 -3.03
N VAL A 173 -10.08 4.10 -2.29
CA VAL A 173 -8.75 3.51 -2.46
C VAL A 173 -8.78 1.99 -2.26
N SER A 174 -9.44 1.52 -1.20
CA SER A 174 -9.57 0.08 -0.94
C SER A 174 -10.33 -0.64 -2.05
N ILE A 175 -11.45 -0.08 -2.54
CA ILE A 175 -12.23 -0.68 -3.63
C ILE A 175 -11.42 -0.69 -4.92
N PHE A 176 -10.73 0.40 -5.25
CA PHE A 176 -9.87 0.45 -6.44
C PHE A 176 -8.81 -0.64 -6.40
N PHE A 177 -8.09 -0.77 -5.28
CA PHE A 177 -7.07 -1.78 -5.13
C PHE A 177 -7.68 -3.20 -5.18
N LEU A 178 -8.83 -3.44 -4.54
CA LEU A 178 -9.54 -4.73 -4.60
C LEU A 178 -9.96 -5.13 -6.03
N VAL A 179 -10.36 -4.17 -6.87
CA VAL A 179 -10.84 -4.43 -8.24
C VAL A 179 -9.71 -4.79 -9.20
N PHE A 180 -8.52 -4.21 -8.99
CA PHE A 180 -7.39 -4.35 -9.90
C PHE A 180 -6.27 -5.30 -9.42
N ALA A 181 -6.29 -5.76 -8.16
CA ALA A 181 -5.36 -6.74 -7.59
C ALA A 181 -5.76 -8.20 -7.83
#